data_AF-A0A1F8B5P0-F1
#
_entry.id   AF-A0A1F8B5P0-F1
#
_cell.length_a   1.000
_cell.length_b   1.000
_cell.length_c   1.000
_cell.angle_alpha   90.00
_cell.angle_beta   90.00
_cell.angle_gamma   90.00
#
_symmetry.space_group_name_H-M   'P 1'
#
loop_
_entity.id
_entity.type
_entity.pdbx_description
1 polymer ?
#
loop_
_entity_poly.entity_id
_entity_poly.type
_entity_poly.pdbx_seq_one_letter_code
_entity_poly.pdbx_strand_id
1 'polypeptide(L)'
;MDDCIFCKIVKGELGTKFEKETENLVVFKDINPQAAIHLLIVPKLHVKDLGELDDKVWKEVKDLVVIMGREKGAKGFRLIHNSGDAASITHLQVHFLADIAPERAE
;
A
#
# COMPACT_ATOMS: atom_id res chain seq x y z
N MET A 1 -10.83 -4.53 -15.32
CA MET A 1 -9.43 -4.74 -14.94
C MET A 1 -8.51 -3.81 -15.73
N ASP A 2 -8.67 -3.65 -17.05
CA ASP A 2 -7.80 -2.78 -17.87
C ASP A 2 -7.87 -1.29 -17.52
N ASP A 3 -8.95 -0.81 -16.91
CA ASP A 3 -9.06 0.57 -16.41
C ASP A 3 -8.58 0.76 -14.96
N CYS A 4 -8.15 -0.30 -14.28
CA CYS A 4 -7.64 -0.17 -12.91
C CYS A 4 -6.29 0.53 -12.90
N ILE A 5 -6.21 1.69 -12.24
CA ILE A 5 -4.99 2.48 -12.12
C ILE A 5 -3.82 1.66 -11.53
N PHE A 6 -4.08 0.84 -10.51
CA PHE A 6 -3.05 0.00 -9.89
C PHE A 6 -2.60 -1.14 -10.78
N CYS A 7 -3.48 -1.74 -11.60
CA CYS A 7 -3.03 -2.68 -12.63
C CYS A 7 -2.10 -2.01 -13.64
N LYS A 8 -2.39 -0.77 -14.06
CA LYS A 8 -1.51 -0.02 -14.96
C LYS A 8 -0.15 0.31 -14.30
N ILE A 9 -0.16 0.65 -13.01
CA ILE A 9 1.07 0.83 -12.22
C ILE A 9 1.89 -0.47 -12.18
N VAL A 10 1.28 -1.59 -11.81
CA VAL A 10 1.94 -2.91 -11.75
C VAL A 10 2.51 -3.32 -13.10
N LYS A 11 1.83 -3.03 -14.21
CA LYS A 11 2.30 -3.27 -15.58
C LYS A 11 3.40 -2.30 -16.04
N GLY A 12 3.72 -1.26 -15.25
CA GLY A 12 4.71 -0.24 -15.59
C GLY A 12 4.24 0.83 -16.58
N GLU A 13 2.95 0.86 -16.92
CA GLU A 13 2.39 1.74 -17.96
C GLU A 13 2.41 3.22 -17.55
N LEU A 14 2.47 3.52 -16.24
CA LEU A 14 2.42 4.89 -15.71
C LEU A 14 3.79 5.44 -15.30
N GLY A 15 4.88 4.70 -15.52
CA GLY A 15 6.23 5.12 -15.14
C GLY A 15 6.41 5.36 -13.63
N THR A 16 5.58 4.72 -12.80
CA THR A 16 5.66 4.85 -11.33
C THR A 16 6.92 4.18 -10.83
N LYS A 17 7.73 4.92 -10.05
CA LYS A 17 8.92 4.35 -9.41
C LYS A 17 8.52 3.51 -8.21
N PHE A 18 8.92 2.25 -8.21
CA PHE A 18 8.76 1.39 -7.05
C PHE A 18 9.87 1.64 -6.03
N GLU A 19 9.47 1.86 -4.78
CA GLU A 19 10.35 1.90 -3.62
C GLU A 19 10.81 0.48 -3.24
N LYS A 20 9.89 -0.49 -3.40
CA LYS A 20 10.17 -1.93 -3.28
C LYS A 20 9.29 -2.70 -4.25
N GLU A 21 9.80 -3.83 -4.70
CA GLU A 21 9.07 -4.79 -5.51
C GLU A 21 9.45 -6.20 -5.05
N THR A 22 8.46 -7.05 -4.92
CA THR A 22 8.63 -8.46 -4.56
C THR A 22 7.96 -9.33 -5.62
N GLU A 23 7.83 -10.63 -5.36
CA GLU A 23 7.06 -11.52 -6.24
C GLU A 23 5.58 -11.10 -6.28
N ASN A 24 4.97 -10.80 -5.12
CA ASN A 24 3.53 -10.57 -5.02
C ASN A 24 3.12 -9.11 -4.87
N LEU A 25 4.04 -8.23 -4.47
CA LEU A 25 3.71 -6.86 -4.04
C LEU A 25 4.58 -5.82 -4.78
N VAL A 26 4.00 -4.64 -4.97
CA VAL A 26 4.73 -3.42 -5.32
C VAL A 26 4.47 -2.37 -4.25
N VAL A 27 5.49 -1.56 -3.97
CA VAL A 27 5.40 -0.44 -3.04
C VAL A 27 5.84 0.83 -3.74
N PHE A 28 5.01 1.87 -3.66
CA PHE A 28 5.31 3.17 -4.27
C PHE A 28 4.73 4.31 -3.42
N LYS A 29 5.15 5.54 -3.70
CA LYS A 29 4.67 6.72 -2.99
C LYS A 29 3.25 7.07 -3.44
N ASP A 30 2.40 7.43 -2.48
CA ASP A 30 1.11 8.04 -2.83
C ASP A 30 1.36 9.42 -3.48
N ILE A 31 0.62 9.72 -4.54
CA ILE A 31 0.71 11.01 -5.25
C ILE A 31 0.09 12.17 -4.42
N ASN A 32 -0.80 11.85 -3.49
CA ASN A 32 -1.47 12.78 -2.58
C ASN A 32 -1.16 12.39 -1.11
N PRO A 33 0.09 12.59 -0.65
CA PRO A 33 0.54 12.12 0.65
C PRO A 33 -0.25 12.74 1.81
N GLN A 34 -0.65 11.91 2.79
CA GLN A 34 -1.35 12.32 4.02
C GLN A 34 -0.42 12.29 5.26
N ALA A 35 0.87 11.99 5.03
CA ALA A 35 1.92 11.87 6.01
C ALA A 35 3.27 12.17 5.35
N ALA A 36 4.29 12.50 6.14
CA ALA A 36 5.65 12.71 5.63
C ALA A 36 6.19 11.48 4.89
N ILE A 37 5.82 10.29 5.38
CA ILE A 37 6.04 9.02 4.69
C ILE A 37 4.67 8.41 4.41
N HIS A 38 4.19 8.55 3.18
CA HIS A 38 2.98 7.88 2.69
C HIS A 38 3.33 6.95 1.53
N LEU A 39 3.28 5.64 1.79
CA LEU A 39 3.48 4.61 0.78
C LEU A 39 2.21 3.79 0.60
N LEU A 40 2.00 3.31 -0.62
CA LEU A 40 0.98 2.34 -0.97
C LEU A 40 1.65 0.98 -1.20
N ILE A 41 1.15 -0.04 -0.53
CA ILE A 41 1.52 -1.44 -0.73
C ILE A 41 0.38 -2.10 -1.48
N VAL A 42 0.66 -2.59 -2.68
CA VAL A 42 -0.35 -3.06 -3.62
C VAL A 42 0.04 -4.45 -4.13
N PRO A 43 -0.86 -5.44 -4.10
CA PRO A 43 -0.61 -6.73 -4.70
C PRO A 43 -0.59 -6.61 -6.22
N LYS A 44 0.34 -7.34 -6.85
CA LYS A 44 0.42 -7.44 -8.30
C LYS A 44 -0.82 -8.11 -8.87
N LEU A 45 -1.38 -9.07 -8.14
CA LEU A 45 -2.68 -9.65 -8.44
C LEU A 45 -3.79 -8.65 -8.08
N HIS A 46 -4.74 -8.49 -9.00
CA HIS A 46 -5.94 -7.68 -8.75
C HIS A 46 -6.89 -8.46 -7.85
N VAL A 47 -6.91 -8.11 -6.57
CA VAL A 47 -7.88 -8.57 -5.57
C VAL A 47 -8.56 -7.34 -4.98
N LYS A 48 -9.86 -7.42 -4.67
CA LYS A 48 -10.64 -6.24 -4.28
C LYS A 48 -10.26 -5.73 -2.88
N ASP A 49 -10.15 -6.65 -1.94
CA ASP A 49 -9.89 -6.36 -0.53
C ASP A 49 -9.26 -7.57 0.19
N LEU A 50 -9.08 -7.46 1.51
CA LEU A 50 -8.43 -8.49 2.32
C LEU A 50 -9.20 -9.83 2.34
N GLY A 51 -10.49 -9.83 2.03
CA GLY A 51 -11.29 -11.06 1.96
C GLY A 51 -10.96 -11.93 0.75
N GLU A 52 -10.35 -11.35 -0.30
CA GLU A 52 -9.90 -12.07 -1.50
C GLU A 52 -8.37 -12.30 -1.51
N LEU A 53 -7.64 -11.78 -0.52
CA LEU A 53 -6.17 -11.86 -0.45
C LEU A 53 -5.71 -13.18 0.18
N ASP A 54 -4.70 -13.82 -0.40
CA ASP A 54 -4.04 -15.00 0.19
C ASP A 54 -3.28 -14.62 1.47
N ASP A 55 -3.44 -15.40 2.55
CA ASP A 55 -2.79 -15.22 3.84
C ASP A 55 -1.26 -15.10 3.75
N LYS A 56 -0.63 -15.78 2.79
CA LYS A 56 0.82 -15.70 2.56
C LYS A 56 1.22 -14.31 2.07
N VAL A 57 0.40 -13.70 1.20
CA VAL A 57 0.64 -12.34 0.71
C VAL A 57 0.40 -11.33 1.84
N TRP A 58 -0.60 -11.56 2.71
CA TRP A 58 -0.79 -10.71 3.88
C TRP A 58 0.38 -10.80 4.87
N LYS A 59 0.93 -11.99 5.09
CA LYS A 59 2.17 -12.15 5.86
C LYS A 59 3.33 -11.37 5.22
N GLU A 60 3.44 -11.39 3.90
CA GLU A 60 4.47 -10.63 3.18
C GLU A 60 4.30 -9.12 3.34
N VAL A 61 3.06 -8.60 3.33
CA VAL A 61 2.77 -7.20 3.66
C VAL A 61 3.26 -6.86 5.07
N LYS A 62 2.97 -7.71 6.07
CA LYS A 62 3.45 -7.55 7.45
C LYS A 62 4.98 -7.49 7.51
N ASP A 63 5.68 -8.36 6.80
CA ASP A 63 7.14 -8.37 6.80
C ASP A 63 7.70 -7.10 6.14
N LEU A 64 7.11 -6.65 5.02
CA LEU A 64 7.49 -5.42 4.34
C LEU A 64 7.31 -4.17 5.19
N VAL A 65 6.18 -4.00 5.89
CA VAL A 65 5.95 -2.80 6.71
C VAL A 65 6.97 -2.67 7.85
N VAL A 66 7.42 -3.79 8.44
CA VAL A 66 8.46 -3.79 9.47
C VAL A 66 9.81 -3.39 8.88
N ILE A 67 10.17 -3.95 7.72
CA ILE A 67 11.41 -3.60 7.01
C ILE A 67 11.41 -2.11 6.65
N MET A 68 10.34 -1.63 6.03
CA MET A 68 10.23 -0.23 5.61
C MET A 68 10.24 0.74 6.79
N GLY A 69 9.57 0.41 7.89
CA GLY A 69 9.61 1.21 9.11
C GLY A 69 11.03 1.39 9.64
N ARG A 70 11.82 0.30 9.66
CA ARG A 70 13.23 0.36 10.08
C ARG A 70 14.10 1.14 9.11
N GLU A 71 14.00 0.85 7.81
CA GLU A 71 14.81 1.52 6.77
C GLU A 71 14.56 3.02 6.70
N LYS A 72 13.31 3.44 6.92
CA LYS A 72 12.92 4.86 6.90
C LYS A 72 13.07 5.55 8.26
N GLY A 73 13.54 4.84 9.29
CA GLY A 73 13.70 5.38 10.65
C GLY A 73 12.38 5.84 11.28
N ALA A 74 11.25 5.26 10.86
CA ALA A 74 9.93 5.63 11.33
C ALA A 74 9.79 5.32 12.83
N LYS A 75 9.41 6.33 13.63
CA LYS A 75 9.19 6.16 15.09
C LYS A 75 7.85 5.50 15.42
N GLY A 76 6.94 5.51 14.46
CA GLY A 76 5.62 4.89 14.52
C GLY A 76 4.96 4.98 13.15
N PHE A 77 3.98 4.12 12.91
CA PHE A 77 3.21 4.12 11.67
C PHE A 77 1.79 3.63 11.87
N ARG A 78 0.91 3.99 10.93
CA ARG A 78 -0.46 3.51 10.79
C ARG A 78 -0.57 2.76 9.48
N LEU A 79 -1.24 1.61 9.53
CA LEU A 79 -1.66 0.87 8.34
C LEU A 79 -3.15 1.11 8.14
N ILE A 80 -3.56 1.44 6.91
CA ILE A 80 -4.97 1.62 6.55
C ILE A 80 -5.25 0.76 5.32
N HIS A 81 -6.28 -0.06 5.41
CA HIS A 81 -6.89 -0.72 4.26
C HIS A 81 -8.37 -0.36 4.25
N ASN A 82 -8.87 0.09 3.10
CA ASN A 82 -10.28 0.37 2.90
C ASN A 82 -10.89 -0.75 2.04
N SER A 83 -12.08 -1.20 2.39
CA SER A 83 -12.82 -2.26 1.70
C SER A 83 -14.26 -1.83 1.40
N GLY A 84 -14.90 -2.45 0.41
CA GLY A 84 -16.27 -2.12 0.01
C GLY A 84 -16.43 -0.64 -0.38
N ASP A 85 -17.52 -0.02 0.05
CA ASP A 85 -17.86 1.38 -0.27
C ASP A 85 -16.89 2.41 0.32
N ALA A 86 -16.02 2.00 1.25
CA ALA A 86 -14.96 2.87 1.77
C ALA A 86 -13.76 2.97 0.81
N ALA A 87 -13.64 2.08 -0.18
CA ALA A 87 -12.53 2.04 -1.12
C ALA A 87 -12.84 2.87 -2.37
N SER A 88 -12.03 3.91 -2.61
CA SER A 88 -12.10 4.70 -3.84
C SER A 88 -11.59 3.96 -5.09
N ILE A 89 -10.76 2.95 -4.88
CA ILE A 89 -10.20 2.09 -5.94
C ILE A 89 -10.44 0.65 -5.51
N THR A 90 -11.14 -0.11 -6.35
CA THR A 90 -11.45 -1.53 -6.13
C THR A 90 -10.26 -2.43 -6.53
N HIS A 91 -9.11 -2.17 -5.94
CA HIS A 91 -7.91 -2.99 -5.98
C HIS A 91 -7.20 -2.75 -4.65
N LEU A 92 -7.02 -3.82 -3.87
CA LEU A 92 -6.45 -3.76 -2.54
C LEU A 92 -5.21 -2.88 -2.51
N GLN A 93 -5.22 -1.92 -1.59
CA GLN A 93 -4.05 -1.16 -1.22
C GLN A 93 -4.00 -1.07 0.30
N VAL A 94 -2.78 -1.11 0.82
CA VAL A 94 -2.50 -0.80 2.22
C VAL A 94 -1.69 0.49 2.24
N HIS A 95 -2.26 1.51 2.85
CA HIS A 95 -1.55 2.74 3.14
C HIS A 95 -0.60 2.49 4.31
N PHE A 96 0.68 2.78 4.13
CA PHE A 96 1.68 2.89 5.18
C PHE A 96 1.94 4.37 5.44
N LEU A 97 1.47 4.85 6.60
CA LEU A 97 1.60 6.24 7.04
C LEU A 97 2.56 6.30 8.23
N ALA A 98 3.78 6.79 8.03
CA ALA A 98 4.76 6.97 9.09
C ALA A 98 4.98 8.45 9.43
N ASP A 99 5.53 8.70 10.61
CA ASP A 99 5.76 10.02 11.19
C ASP A 99 4.49 10.87 11.30
N ILE A 100 3.40 10.22 11.67
CA ILE A 100 2.12 10.85 11.98
C ILE A 100 1.95 11.04 13.49
N ALA A 101 1.29 12.12 13.89
CA ALA A 101 0.89 12.32 15.28
C ALA A 101 -0.10 11.22 15.74
N PRO A 102 -0.12 10.88 17.05
CA PRO A 102 -1.05 9.91 17.61
C PRO A 102 -2.52 10.39 17.54
N GLU A 103 -2.74 11.70 17.50
CA GLU A 103 -4.05 12.32 17.33
C GLU A 103 -4.66 11.88 15.99
N ARG A 104 -5.82 11.21 16.05
CA ARG A 104 -6.73 11.17 14.91
C ARG A 104 -7.38 12.54 14.90
N ALA A 105 -7.19 13.32 13.83
CA ALA A 105 -7.88 14.60 13.70
C ALA A 105 -9.33 14.43 14.14
N GLU A 106 -9.72 15.18 15.18
CA GLU A 106 -11.08 15.19 15.74
C GLU A 106 -12.10 15.61 14.68
#